data_AF-A0A2N6N9X7-F1
#
_entry.id   AF-A0A2N6N9X7-F1
#
_cell.length_a   1.000
_cell.length_b   1.000
_cell.length_c   1.000
_cell.angle_alpha   90.00
_cell.angle_beta   90.00
_cell.angle_gamma   90.00
#
_symmetry.space_group_name_H-M   'P 1'
#
loop_
_entity.id
_entity.type
_entity.pdbx_description
1 polymer ?
#
loop_
_entity_poly.entity_id
_entity_poly.type
_entity_poly.pdbx_seq_one_letter_code
_entity_poly.pdbx_strand_id
1 'polypeptide(L)'
;MRFFTRVFVAVLAALPLATAYPPELTRSTKEFCQNVPSPELLALHEKIVNGDQFTMEKIAQGQKIIEDTLTKRETGELIILDTWFHLVYSSNSTEGGWITPERLYDQLDVLNEAFSSSKLAFKLIGTTYSNNASWADQPVKHELAMKTALREGDYRTLNLYFVPGIERDGGILGSGQYPLHDGYIGKEVPKMDGCLVSSFEVTDEGSGNQGHVAVHEVGHWLGLLHTYEGGCDEKGGDYVDDTPAAEKPRYTQECNARDTCPDLPGMDLITNYMDHNK
;
A
#
# COMPACT_ATOMS: atom_id res chain seq x y z
N MET A 1 17.61 29.76 -10.51
CA MET A 1 16.18 29.98 -10.82
C MET A 1 15.71 28.83 -11.70
N ARG A 2 15.30 27.70 -11.10
CA ARG A 2 14.59 26.59 -11.75
C ARG A 2 13.71 25.93 -10.68
N PHE A 3 12.40 25.97 -10.93
CA PHE A 3 11.31 25.52 -10.07
C PHE A 3 11.21 23.98 -10.15
N PHE A 4 11.09 23.31 -9.00
CA PHE A 4 10.88 21.86 -8.91
C PHE A 4 9.82 21.54 -7.84
N THR A 5 9.14 20.42 -8.05
CA THR A 5 7.68 20.38 -8.05
C THR A 5 7.19 19.19 -7.16
N ARG A 6 7.06 19.49 -5.85
CA ARG A 6 6.31 19.01 -4.66
C ARG A 6 5.04 18.07 -4.75
N VAL A 7 5.08 17.01 -3.93
CA VAL A 7 4.05 16.42 -3.00
C VAL A 7 2.82 15.72 -3.57
N PHE A 8 2.93 14.40 -3.78
CA PHE A 8 1.92 13.57 -4.45
C PHE A 8 0.88 12.87 -3.55
N VAL A 9 0.99 12.80 -2.22
CA VAL A 9 0.28 11.70 -1.51
C VAL A 9 -0.64 12.09 -0.34
N ALA A 10 -0.62 13.33 0.14
CA ALA A 10 -1.56 13.76 1.20
C ALA A 10 -3.02 13.94 0.73
N VAL A 11 -3.30 13.79 -0.58
CA VAL A 11 -4.64 14.02 -1.16
C VAL A 11 -5.41 12.71 -1.33
N LEU A 12 -4.76 11.54 -1.31
CA LEU A 12 -5.45 10.25 -1.50
C LEU A 12 -6.22 9.78 -0.26
N ALA A 13 -5.79 10.16 0.94
CA ALA A 13 -6.41 9.73 2.20
C ALA A 13 -7.70 10.48 2.59
N ALA A 14 -8.10 11.57 1.92
CA ALA A 14 -9.12 12.47 2.48
C ALA A 14 -10.55 12.34 1.94
N LEU A 15 -10.88 11.55 0.90
CA LEU A 15 -12.25 11.47 0.32
C LEU A 15 -12.45 10.17 -0.51
N PRO A 16 -13.71 9.69 -0.64
CA PRO A 16 -14.17 8.32 -0.40
C PRO A 16 -13.48 7.28 -1.29
N LEU A 17 -12.96 6.23 -0.67
CA LEU A 17 -12.43 5.05 -1.36
C LEU A 17 -13.23 3.81 -0.95
N ALA A 18 -14.56 3.89 -1.04
CA ALA A 18 -15.39 2.72 -0.89
C ALA A 18 -15.53 1.88 -2.18
N THR A 19 -15.27 0.60 -1.96
CA THR A 19 -15.73 -0.58 -2.71
C THR A 19 -14.86 -1.00 -3.90
N ALA A 20 -13.81 -1.76 -3.60
CA ALA A 20 -13.41 -2.88 -4.44
C ALA A 20 -13.97 -4.15 -3.79
N TYR A 21 -14.85 -4.85 -4.52
CA TYR A 21 -15.59 -6.03 -4.05
C TYR A 21 -15.28 -7.19 -4.99
N PRO A 22 -14.56 -8.23 -4.55
CA PRO A 22 -14.45 -9.49 -5.29
C PRO A 22 -15.45 -10.52 -4.76
N PRO A 23 -16.19 -11.23 -5.63
CA PRO A 23 -17.01 -12.36 -5.23
C PRO A 23 -16.18 -13.65 -5.21
N GLU A 24 -16.35 -14.39 -4.10
CA GLU A 24 -15.88 -15.77 -3.86
C GLU A 24 -14.37 -15.91 -3.61
N LEU A 25 -14.02 -16.55 -2.50
CA LEU A 25 -13.04 -17.66 -2.44
C LEU A 25 -12.85 -18.17 -1.00
N THR A 26 -12.45 -19.44 -0.90
CA THR A 26 -12.39 -20.24 0.32
C THR A 26 -10.95 -20.63 0.69
N ARG A 27 -10.66 -20.53 2.00
CA ARG A 27 -9.79 -21.37 2.86
C ARG A 27 -8.28 -21.06 3.08
N SER A 28 -7.96 -20.93 4.39
CA SER A 28 -6.74 -21.17 5.20
C SER A 28 -5.94 -19.99 5.81
N THR A 29 -5.69 -20.11 7.11
CA THR A 29 -5.26 -19.09 8.10
C THR A 29 -3.75 -19.13 8.42
N LYS A 30 -3.09 -17.95 8.43
CA LYS A 30 -1.92 -17.56 9.27
C LYS A 30 -1.64 -16.05 9.17
N GLU A 31 -1.17 -15.45 10.25
CA GLU A 31 -1.14 -14.01 10.62
C GLU A 31 -0.77 -13.03 9.48
N PHE A 32 -1.47 -11.88 9.44
CA PHE A 32 -1.52 -10.90 8.33
C PHE A 32 -0.81 -9.58 8.72
N CYS A 33 -0.21 -8.93 7.71
CA CYS A 33 0.62 -7.72 7.70
C CYS A 33 0.51 -6.73 8.88
N GLN A 34 1.48 -6.71 9.81
CA GLN A 34 1.52 -5.65 10.84
C GLN A 34 2.39 -4.47 10.41
N ASN A 35 1.76 -3.41 9.91
CA ASN A 35 2.38 -2.10 9.67
C ASN A 35 1.70 -1.05 10.55
N VAL A 36 2.34 -0.66 11.67
CA VAL A 36 1.79 0.33 12.60
C VAL A 36 2.13 1.74 12.07
N PRO A 37 1.14 2.64 11.87
CA PRO A 37 1.42 4.01 11.46
C PRO A 37 2.21 4.76 12.55
N SER A 38 3.09 5.67 12.15
CA SER A 38 3.86 6.45 13.12
C SER A 38 2.99 7.51 13.80
N PRO A 39 3.30 7.92 15.05
CA PRO A 39 2.57 8.99 15.73
C PRO A 39 2.54 10.29 14.93
N GLU A 40 3.61 10.58 14.20
CA GLU A 40 3.69 11.71 13.29
C GLU A 40 2.66 11.55 12.16
N LEU A 41 2.62 10.41 11.48
CA LEU A 41 1.65 10.16 10.40
C LEU A 41 0.20 10.33 10.88
N LEU A 42 -0.13 9.82 12.06
CA LEU A 42 -1.46 10.01 12.68
C LEU A 42 -1.75 11.51 12.92
N ALA A 43 -0.78 12.26 13.46
CA ALA A 43 -0.92 13.69 13.67
C ALA A 43 -1.06 14.51 12.36
N LEU A 44 -0.55 14.02 11.22
CA LEU A 44 -0.82 14.64 9.91
C LEU A 44 -2.25 14.38 9.46
N HIS A 45 -2.75 13.16 9.58
CA HIS A 45 -4.14 12.86 9.25
C HIS A 45 -5.10 13.70 10.08
N GLU A 46 -4.86 13.82 11.40
CA GLU A 46 -5.63 14.69 12.28
C GLU A 46 -5.60 16.16 11.84
N LYS A 47 -4.44 16.68 11.43
CA LYS A 47 -4.31 18.05 10.90
C LYS A 47 -5.08 18.24 9.58
N ILE A 48 -5.05 17.25 8.69
CA ILE A 48 -5.76 17.30 7.41
C ILE A 48 -7.27 17.35 7.67
N VAL A 49 -7.79 16.45 8.50
CA VAL A 49 -9.23 16.38 8.82
C VAL A 49 -9.70 17.65 9.54
N ASN A 50 -8.90 18.20 10.44
CA ASN A 50 -9.21 19.45 11.12
C ASN A 50 -8.99 20.70 10.24
N GLY A 51 -8.55 20.54 8.99
CA GLY A 51 -8.32 21.65 8.07
C GLY A 51 -7.23 22.62 8.54
N ASP A 52 -6.19 22.14 9.21
CA ASP A 52 -5.08 22.97 9.69
C ASP A 52 -4.51 23.82 8.56
N GLN A 53 -4.58 25.14 8.72
CA GLN A 53 -4.31 26.09 7.65
C GLN A 53 -2.90 25.92 7.07
N PHE A 54 -1.89 25.70 7.90
CA PHE A 54 -0.50 25.53 7.44
C PHE A 54 -0.32 24.22 6.66
N THR A 55 -0.95 23.13 7.13
CA THR A 55 -0.96 21.84 6.45
C THR A 55 -1.68 21.93 5.11
N MET A 56 -2.86 22.56 5.07
CA MET A 56 -3.62 22.79 3.84
C MET A 56 -2.92 23.74 2.87
N GLU A 57 -2.20 24.77 3.35
CA GLU A 57 -1.38 25.63 2.51
C GLU A 57 -0.18 24.88 1.92
N LYS A 58 0.46 23.98 2.68
CA LYS A 58 1.52 23.10 2.17
C LYS A 58 0.98 22.11 1.13
N ILE A 59 -0.21 21.54 1.36
CA ILE A 59 -0.92 20.73 0.38
C ILE A 59 -1.15 21.57 -0.86
N ALA A 60 -1.78 22.74 -0.76
CA ALA A 60 -2.03 23.66 -1.89
C ALA A 60 -0.76 24.09 -2.63
N GLN A 61 0.36 24.26 -1.92
CA GLN A 61 1.65 24.57 -2.53
C GLN A 61 2.29 23.35 -3.23
N GLY A 62 1.95 22.13 -2.80
CA GLY A 62 2.13 20.87 -3.54
C GLY A 62 1.18 20.74 -4.74
N GLN A 63 -0.04 21.25 -4.64
CA GLN A 63 -1.06 21.14 -5.68
C GLN A 63 -0.79 22.04 -6.91
N LYS A 64 -0.36 23.28 -6.70
CA LYS A 64 0.14 24.23 -7.74
C LYS A 64 1.33 23.71 -8.55
N ILE A 65 1.84 22.64 -8.01
CA ILE A 65 2.90 21.78 -8.38
C ILE A 65 2.59 20.72 -9.46
N ILE A 66 1.52 20.00 -9.11
CA ILE A 66 0.93 18.81 -9.70
C ILE A 66 -0.36 19.24 -10.42
N GLU A 67 -0.30 20.37 -11.12
CA GLU A 67 -1.45 20.92 -11.84
C GLU A 67 -1.93 20.00 -12.97
N ASP A 68 -1.19 18.93 -13.31
CA ASP A 68 -1.59 17.90 -14.30
C ASP A 68 -2.19 16.62 -13.69
N THR A 69 -2.00 16.31 -12.41
CA THR A 69 -2.59 15.08 -11.81
C THR A 69 -3.81 15.40 -10.94
N LEU A 70 -3.82 16.55 -10.28
CA LEU A 70 -4.97 16.94 -9.46
C LEU A 70 -6.15 17.41 -10.30
N THR A 71 -5.86 18.13 -11.39
CA THR A 71 -6.85 18.36 -12.45
C THR A 71 -7.40 17.06 -12.98
N LYS A 72 -6.55 16.04 -13.21
CA LYS A 72 -7.03 14.70 -13.63
C LYS A 72 -7.95 14.06 -12.61
N ARG A 73 -7.65 14.15 -11.32
CA ARG A 73 -8.52 13.61 -10.27
C ARG A 73 -9.86 14.36 -10.20
N GLU A 74 -9.85 15.68 -10.30
CA GLU A 74 -11.06 16.51 -10.34
C GLU A 74 -11.88 16.30 -11.62
N THR A 75 -11.23 15.94 -12.73
CA THR A 75 -11.90 15.59 -14.01
C THR A 75 -12.30 14.12 -14.10
N GLY A 76 -11.88 13.28 -13.15
CA GLY A 76 -12.10 11.83 -13.17
C GLY A 76 -11.24 11.09 -14.22
N GLU A 77 -10.20 11.73 -14.74
CA GLU A 77 -9.23 11.14 -15.65
C GLU A 77 -8.36 10.09 -14.96
N LEU A 78 -7.99 9.06 -15.72
CA LEU A 78 -7.11 7.99 -15.26
C LEU A 78 -5.71 8.53 -14.92
N ILE A 79 -5.27 8.29 -13.70
CA ILE A 79 -3.91 8.54 -13.24
C ILE A 79 -3.11 7.26 -13.43
N ILE A 80 -2.03 7.35 -14.22
CA ILE A 80 -1.12 6.24 -14.46
C ILE A 80 0.16 6.47 -13.65
N LEU A 81 0.53 5.48 -12.84
CA LEU A 81 1.75 5.44 -12.05
C LEU A 81 2.75 4.47 -12.71
N ASP A 82 3.94 4.96 -12.99
CA ASP A 82 5.03 4.10 -13.44
C ASP A 82 5.41 3.14 -12.30
N THR A 83 5.65 1.88 -12.64
CA THR A 83 5.84 0.81 -11.65
C THR A 83 7.02 -0.06 -12.02
N TRP A 84 7.83 -0.41 -11.02
CA TRP A 84 8.94 -1.36 -11.13
C TRP A 84 8.74 -2.53 -10.19
N PHE A 85 9.00 -3.73 -10.72
CA PHE A 85 9.02 -4.95 -9.93
C PHE A 85 10.45 -5.40 -9.70
N HIS A 86 10.77 -5.74 -8.47
CA HIS A 86 12.09 -6.21 -8.07
C HIS A 86 11.96 -7.59 -7.45
N LEU A 87 12.19 -8.64 -8.25
CA LEU A 87 12.22 -10.00 -7.75
C LEU A 87 13.58 -10.32 -7.15
N VAL A 88 13.59 -10.75 -5.90
CA VAL A 88 14.79 -11.18 -5.19
C VAL A 88 14.60 -12.62 -4.71
N TYR A 89 15.53 -13.48 -5.09
CA TYR A 89 15.41 -14.93 -4.90
C TYR A 89 16.78 -15.56 -4.59
N SER A 90 16.76 -16.76 -4.01
CA SER A 90 17.97 -17.54 -3.66
C SER A 90 18.25 -18.68 -4.64
N SER A 91 17.24 -19.15 -5.38
CA SER A 91 17.37 -20.13 -6.46
C SER A 91 16.22 -19.98 -7.46
N ASN A 92 16.36 -20.55 -8.66
CA ASN A 92 15.28 -20.58 -9.66
C ASN A 92 14.24 -21.68 -9.33
N SER A 93 13.77 -21.73 -8.09
CA SER A 93 12.66 -22.57 -7.64
C SER A 93 11.66 -21.75 -6.84
N THR A 94 10.42 -22.21 -6.75
CA THR A 94 9.38 -21.54 -5.96
C THR A 94 9.84 -21.36 -4.52
N GLU A 95 10.44 -22.38 -3.91
CA GLU A 95 10.98 -22.32 -2.53
C GLU A 95 12.10 -21.30 -2.38
N GLY A 96 12.86 -21.05 -3.46
CA GLY A 96 13.87 -20.00 -3.52
C GLY A 96 13.32 -18.60 -3.69
N GLY A 97 11.99 -18.44 -3.79
CA GLY A 97 11.30 -17.19 -4.06
C GLY A 97 11.25 -16.80 -5.53
N TRP A 98 11.54 -17.73 -6.46
CA TRP A 98 11.42 -17.42 -7.88
C TRP A 98 9.96 -17.31 -8.30
N ILE A 99 9.65 -16.24 -9.04
CA ILE A 99 8.35 -15.98 -9.66
C ILE A 99 8.57 -15.87 -11.16
N THR A 100 7.71 -16.53 -11.93
CA THR A 100 7.78 -16.44 -13.39
C THR A 100 7.35 -15.04 -13.87
N PRO A 101 7.84 -14.59 -15.04
CA PRO A 101 7.39 -13.33 -15.62
C PRO A 101 5.86 -13.26 -15.76
N GLU A 102 5.21 -14.35 -16.16
CA GLU A 102 3.75 -14.42 -16.34
C GLU A 102 3.01 -14.09 -15.04
N ARG A 103 3.43 -14.68 -13.91
CA ARG A 103 2.81 -14.42 -12.61
C ARG A 103 3.04 -13.00 -12.10
N LEU A 104 4.18 -12.40 -12.45
CA LEU A 104 4.39 -10.98 -12.18
C LEU A 104 3.42 -10.12 -12.99
N TYR A 105 3.15 -10.46 -14.26
CA TYR A 105 2.11 -9.76 -15.03
C TYR A 105 0.72 -9.96 -14.44
N ASP A 106 0.37 -11.18 -14.03
CA ASP A 106 -0.92 -11.46 -13.36
C ASP A 106 -1.07 -10.62 -12.07
N GLN A 107 0.01 -10.41 -11.32
CA GLN A 107 -0.02 -9.51 -10.14
C GLN A 107 -0.23 -8.04 -10.50
N LEU A 108 0.31 -7.59 -11.62
CA LEU A 108 0.04 -6.25 -12.14
C LEU A 108 -1.43 -6.11 -12.54
N ASP A 109 -2.04 -7.15 -13.08
CA ASP A 109 -3.47 -7.18 -13.41
C ASP A 109 -4.33 -7.08 -12.14
N VAL A 110 -3.99 -7.84 -11.08
CA VAL A 110 -4.64 -7.74 -9.75
C VAL A 110 -4.57 -6.31 -9.19
N LEU A 111 -3.40 -5.67 -9.27
CA LEU A 111 -3.26 -4.27 -8.85
C LEU A 111 -4.15 -3.33 -9.68
N ASN A 112 -4.13 -3.46 -11.01
CA ASN A 112 -4.93 -2.61 -11.87
C ASN A 112 -6.44 -2.81 -11.69
N GLU A 113 -6.88 -4.04 -11.44
CA GLU A 113 -8.28 -4.35 -11.14
C GLU A 113 -8.72 -3.69 -9.83
N ALA A 114 -7.95 -3.92 -8.74
CA ALA A 114 -8.26 -3.41 -7.40
C ALA A 114 -8.36 -1.88 -7.34
N PHE A 115 -7.54 -1.17 -8.11
CA PHE A 115 -7.46 0.30 -8.09
C PHE A 115 -8.24 0.98 -9.25
N SER A 116 -8.90 0.21 -10.11
CA SER A 116 -9.61 0.72 -11.30
C SER A 116 -10.78 1.65 -10.96
N SER A 117 -11.53 1.35 -9.89
CA SER A 117 -12.65 2.17 -9.41
C SER A 117 -12.17 3.55 -8.96
N SER A 118 -10.97 3.61 -8.40
CA SER A 118 -10.26 4.82 -7.96
C SER A 118 -9.60 5.62 -9.09
N LYS A 119 -9.78 5.20 -10.36
CA LYS A 119 -9.13 5.82 -11.54
C LYS A 119 -7.61 5.88 -11.41
N LEU A 120 -7.03 4.87 -10.77
CA LEU A 120 -5.59 4.65 -10.73
C LEU A 120 -5.25 3.42 -11.58
N ALA A 121 -4.12 3.49 -12.28
CA ALA A 121 -3.54 2.36 -12.99
C ALA A 121 -2.02 2.35 -12.81
N PHE A 122 -1.46 1.16 -12.84
CA PHE A 122 -0.03 0.89 -12.71
C PHE A 122 0.50 0.40 -14.04
N LYS A 123 1.53 1.09 -14.54
CA LYS A 123 2.21 0.74 -15.78
C LYS A 123 3.58 0.16 -15.45
N LEU A 124 3.76 -1.13 -15.70
CA LEU A 124 5.05 -1.78 -15.51
C LEU A 124 6.07 -1.23 -16.52
N ILE A 125 7.12 -0.60 -15.99
CA ILE A 125 8.24 -0.06 -16.76
C ILE A 125 9.35 -1.10 -16.90
N GLY A 126 9.56 -1.93 -15.87
CA GLY A 126 10.53 -2.99 -15.92
C GLY A 126 10.49 -3.90 -14.70
N THR A 127 11.19 -5.02 -14.83
CA THR A 127 11.39 -6.01 -13.77
C THR A 127 12.87 -6.30 -13.60
N THR A 128 13.38 -6.23 -12.38
CA THR A 128 14.74 -6.68 -12.04
C THR A 128 14.68 -8.07 -11.41
N TYR A 129 15.62 -8.94 -11.77
CA TYR A 129 15.77 -10.29 -11.22
C TYR A 129 17.11 -10.39 -10.49
N SER A 130 17.07 -10.48 -9.16
CA SER A 130 18.26 -10.49 -8.30
C SER A 130 18.42 -11.82 -7.59
N ASN A 131 19.35 -12.66 -8.08
CA ASN A 131 19.79 -13.85 -7.35
C ASN A 131 20.72 -13.43 -6.21
N ASN A 132 20.14 -13.14 -5.05
CA ASN A 132 20.87 -12.68 -3.87
C ASN A 132 20.30 -13.38 -2.63
N ALA A 133 20.92 -14.48 -2.24
CA ALA A 133 20.49 -15.29 -1.11
C ALA A 133 20.41 -14.49 0.21
N SER A 134 21.32 -13.54 0.46
CA SER A 134 21.28 -12.75 1.69
C SER A 134 20.05 -11.85 1.77
N TRP A 135 19.69 -11.19 0.66
CA TRP A 135 18.47 -10.39 0.59
C TRP A 135 17.21 -11.27 0.58
N ALA A 136 17.24 -12.39 -0.12
CA ALA A 136 16.12 -13.33 -0.15
C ALA A 136 15.85 -13.93 1.24
N ASP A 137 16.90 -14.27 2.00
CA ASP A 137 16.78 -14.93 3.29
C ASP A 137 16.40 -13.99 4.44
N GLN A 138 16.96 -12.78 4.45
CA GLN A 138 16.81 -11.77 5.50
C GLN A 138 16.47 -10.39 4.90
N PRO A 139 15.33 -10.26 4.19
CA PRO A 139 15.01 -9.06 3.45
C PRO A 139 14.77 -7.83 4.33
N VAL A 140 14.21 -7.98 5.54
CA VAL A 140 13.96 -6.87 6.46
C VAL A 140 15.28 -6.32 6.98
N LYS A 141 16.19 -7.21 7.38
CA LYS A 141 17.55 -6.82 7.78
C LYS A 141 18.33 -6.11 6.67
N HIS A 142 18.12 -6.51 5.42
CA HIS A 142 18.85 -5.98 4.27
C HIS A 142 18.07 -4.94 3.46
N GLU A 143 16.90 -4.51 3.95
CA GLU A 143 15.94 -3.70 3.18
C GLU A 143 16.58 -2.42 2.63
N LEU A 144 17.24 -1.64 3.49
CA LEU A 144 17.88 -0.40 3.07
C LEU A 144 18.90 -0.63 1.96
N ALA A 145 19.74 -1.66 2.08
CA ALA A 145 20.76 -1.95 1.08
C ALA A 145 20.13 -2.42 -0.24
N MET A 146 19.12 -3.29 -0.16
CA MET A 146 18.37 -3.81 -1.30
C MET A 146 17.64 -2.69 -2.05
N LYS A 147 16.82 -1.89 -1.35
CA LYS A 147 16.08 -0.78 -1.96
C LYS A 147 17.03 0.29 -2.51
N THR A 148 18.12 0.60 -1.82
CA THR A 148 19.16 1.53 -2.33
C THR A 148 19.75 1.04 -3.66
N ALA A 149 19.96 -0.26 -3.83
CA ALA A 149 20.60 -0.82 -5.01
C ALA A 149 19.65 -0.97 -6.20
N LEU A 150 18.37 -1.19 -5.93
CA LEU A 150 17.40 -1.61 -6.94
C LEU A 150 16.36 -0.57 -7.29
N ARG A 151 16.08 0.41 -6.42
CA ARG A 151 15.05 1.43 -6.67
C ARG A 151 15.25 2.12 -8.02
N GLU A 152 14.15 2.27 -8.74
CA GLU A 152 14.09 2.99 -10.01
C GLU A 152 13.08 4.15 -9.96
N GLY A 153 13.32 5.13 -10.83
CA GLY A 153 12.42 6.27 -11.04
C GLY A 153 12.44 7.34 -9.94
N ASP A 154 11.37 8.12 -9.90
CA ASP A 154 11.22 9.29 -9.03
C ASP A 154 10.15 9.07 -7.94
N TYR A 155 9.64 10.15 -7.35
CA TYR A 155 8.58 10.12 -6.33
C TYR A 155 7.22 9.63 -6.84
N ARG A 156 7.02 9.52 -8.16
CA ARG A 156 5.78 9.03 -8.78
C ARG A 156 5.89 7.57 -9.21
N THR A 157 7.05 6.95 -8.98
CA THR A 157 7.34 5.58 -9.41
C THR A 157 7.14 4.63 -8.24
N LEU A 158 6.17 3.73 -8.36
CA LEU A 158 5.97 2.64 -7.41
C LEU A 158 7.06 1.59 -7.61
N ASN A 159 7.73 1.19 -6.52
CA ASN A 159 8.70 0.10 -6.52
C ASN A 159 8.18 -1.02 -5.61
N LEU A 160 7.90 -2.20 -6.17
CA LEU A 160 7.49 -3.40 -5.41
C LEU A 160 8.63 -4.42 -5.38
N TYR A 161 8.99 -4.86 -4.18
CA TYR A 161 10.07 -5.81 -3.93
C TYR A 161 9.47 -7.15 -3.51
N PHE A 162 9.59 -8.16 -4.36
CA PHE A 162 9.12 -9.51 -4.07
C PHE A 162 10.26 -10.34 -3.47
N VAL A 163 10.06 -10.81 -2.23
CA VAL A 163 11.09 -11.47 -1.41
C VAL A 163 10.51 -12.69 -0.68
N PRO A 164 11.19 -13.85 -0.60
CA PRO A 164 10.66 -15.02 0.09
C PRO A 164 10.80 -14.98 1.61
N GLY A 165 11.88 -14.40 2.13
CA GLY A 165 12.24 -14.52 3.55
C GLY A 165 11.50 -13.59 4.51
N ILE A 166 10.61 -12.73 4.03
CA ILE A 166 10.01 -11.65 4.85
C ILE A 166 9.16 -12.18 6.00
N GLU A 167 8.44 -13.29 5.81
CA GLU A 167 7.67 -13.91 6.90
C GLU A 167 8.59 -14.46 7.99
N ARG A 168 9.71 -15.09 7.61
CA ARG A 168 10.68 -15.65 8.56
C ARG A 168 11.51 -14.57 9.27
N ASP A 169 11.88 -13.51 8.55
CA ASP A 169 12.76 -12.45 9.04
C ASP A 169 11.99 -11.38 9.84
N GLY A 170 10.74 -11.10 9.44
CA GLY A 170 9.91 -10.02 9.99
C GLY A 170 8.57 -10.43 10.59
N GLY A 171 8.12 -11.67 10.39
CA GLY A 171 6.80 -12.13 10.86
C GLY A 171 5.62 -11.49 10.10
N ILE A 172 5.87 -10.95 8.91
CA ILE A 172 4.88 -10.23 8.08
C ILE A 172 4.93 -10.71 6.62
N LEU A 173 3.83 -10.53 5.90
CA LEU A 173 3.71 -10.90 4.48
C LEU A 173 4.04 -9.75 3.53
N GLY A 174 4.02 -8.51 4.02
CA GLY A 174 4.34 -7.32 3.26
C GLY A 174 4.64 -6.14 4.18
N SER A 175 5.26 -5.12 3.62
CA SER A 175 5.40 -3.81 4.26
C SER A 175 5.51 -2.70 3.23
N GLY A 176 4.48 -1.86 3.16
CA GLY A 176 4.43 -0.61 2.41
C GLY A 176 4.94 0.57 3.23
N GLN A 177 5.91 1.30 2.69
CA GLN A 177 6.36 2.54 3.32
C GLN A 177 5.32 3.63 3.10
N TYR A 178 4.75 4.16 4.19
CA TYR A 178 3.87 5.32 4.14
C TYR A 178 4.53 6.53 3.47
N PRO A 179 3.75 7.44 2.88
CA PRO A 179 4.26 8.68 2.34
C PRO A 179 5.06 9.48 3.36
N LEU A 180 6.07 10.21 2.88
CA LEU A 180 6.84 11.09 3.72
C LEU A 180 5.95 12.15 4.39
N HIS A 181 5.87 12.06 5.72
CA HIS A 181 5.07 12.90 6.59
C HIS A 181 5.52 14.37 6.62
N ASP A 182 6.82 14.65 6.49
CA ASP A 182 7.37 15.96 6.87
C ASP A 182 7.34 17.05 5.77
N GLY A 183 6.72 16.80 4.61
CA GLY A 183 6.77 17.73 3.48
C GLY A 183 8.19 18.01 2.97
N TYR A 184 9.19 17.26 3.46
CA TYR A 184 10.55 17.23 2.96
C TYR A 184 10.62 16.29 1.76
N ILE A 185 10.31 16.83 0.58
CA ILE A 185 10.89 16.31 -0.65
C ILE A 185 12.33 16.80 -0.67
N GLY A 186 13.24 15.94 -0.19
CA GLY A 186 14.67 16.13 -0.40
C GLY A 186 15.00 16.14 -1.90
N LYS A 187 16.25 16.43 -2.25
CA LYS A 187 16.70 16.27 -3.65
C LYS A 187 16.65 14.81 -4.13
N GLU A 188 16.60 13.86 -3.20
CA GLU A 188 16.64 12.43 -3.46
C GLU A 188 15.45 11.75 -2.80
N VAL A 189 14.83 10.82 -3.53
CA VAL A 189 13.77 9.98 -3.00
C VAL A 189 14.31 9.16 -1.81
N PRO A 190 13.57 9.03 -0.70
CA PRO A 190 14.00 8.19 0.39
C PRO A 190 14.32 6.80 -0.12
N LYS A 191 15.49 6.31 0.25
CA LYS A 191 15.96 4.98 -0.15
C LYS A 191 15.05 3.85 0.32
N MET A 192 14.19 4.11 1.30
CA MET A 192 13.23 3.15 1.86
C MET A 192 11.85 3.19 1.19
N ASP A 193 11.59 4.12 0.27
CA ASP A 193 10.29 4.21 -0.41
C ASP A 193 10.01 2.97 -1.28
N GLY A 194 8.73 2.58 -1.35
CA GLY A 194 8.25 1.36 -2.01
C GLY A 194 7.82 0.28 -1.02
N CYS A 195 7.32 -0.85 -1.53
CA CYS A 195 6.72 -1.90 -0.71
C CYS A 195 7.50 -3.21 -0.83
N LEU A 196 7.70 -3.90 0.28
CA LEU A 196 8.09 -5.31 0.27
C LEU A 196 6.84 -6.16 0.27
N VAL A 197 6.87 -7.24 -0.49
CA VAL A 197 5.79 -8.22 -0.58
C VAL A 197 6.42 -9.60 -0.61
N SER A 198 5.85 -10.54 0.15
CA SER A 198 6.26 -11.93 0.11
C SER A 198 6.10 -12.48 -1.29
N SER A 199 7.14 -13.11 -1.83
CA SER A 199 7.08 -13.72 -3.17
C SER A 199 6.06 -14.86 -3.25
N PHE A 200 5.72 -15.45 -2.10
CA PHE A 200 4.72 -16.52 -1.99
C PHE A 200 3.28 -16.00 -2.04
N GLU A 201 3.10 -14.68 -1.97
CA GLU A 201 1.79 -14.02 -1.97
C GLU A 201 1.42 -13.42 -3.32
N VAL A 202 2.32 -13.55 -4.29
CA VAL A 202 2.07 -13.12 -5.65
C VAL A 202 1.11 -14.08 -6.31
N THR A 203 -0.09 -13.62 -6.67
CA THR A 203 -1.14 -14.45 -7.30
C THR A 203 -1.47 -15.70 -6.48
N ASP A 204 -2.39 -16.55 -6.96
CA ASP A 204 -2.77 -17.76 -6.24
C ASP A 204 -1.80 -18.93 -6.52
N GLU A 205 -0.84 -19.15 -5.61
CA GLU A 205 -0.11 -20.42 -5.46
C GLU A 205 -0.46 -21.13 -4.13
N GLY A 206 -1.73 -21.02 -3.71
CA GLY A 206 -2.22 -21.69 -2.50
C GLY A 206 -1.99 -20.90 -1.21
N SER A 207 -1.59 -19.62 -1.30
CA SER A 207 -1.57 -18.71 -0.15
C SER A 207 -2.98 -18.23 0.25
N GLY A 208 -3.94 -18.29 -0.68
CA GLY A 208 -5.32 -17.84 -0.49
C GLY A 208 -5.51 -16.32 -0.59
N ASN A 209 -4.42 -15.53 -0.59
CA ASN A 209 -4.49 -14.07 -0.61
C ASN A 209 -4.62 -13.47 -2.03
N GLN A 210 -4.50 -14.28 -3.09
CA GLN A 210 -4.79 -13.89 -4.48
C GLN A 210 -4.01 -12.68 -5.01
N GLY A 211 -2.86 -12.33 -4.41
CA GLY A 211 -2.13 -11.11 -4.75
C GLY A 211 -2.62 -9.84 -4.04
N HIS A 212 -3.58 -9.92 -3.12
CA HIS A 212 -4.12 -8.78 -2.36
C HIS A 212 -3.15 -8.23 -1.31
N VAL A 213 -2.10 -8.97 -0.93
CA VAL A 213 -1.03 -8.42 -0.07
C VAL A 213 -0.38 -7.22 -0.75
N ALA A 214 -0.04 -7.33 -2.04
CA ALA A 214 0.50 -6.19 -2.78
C ALA A 214 -0.49 -5.02 -2.85
N VAL A 215 -1.79 -5.31 -3.00
CA VAL A 215 -2.85 -4.27 -3.01
C VAL A 215 -2.89 -3.53 -1.68
N HIS A 216 -2.89 -4.25 -0.55
CA HIS A 216 -2.84 -3.69 0.81
C HIS A 216 -1.62 -2.79 1.01
N GLU A 217 -0.43 -3.29 0.69
CA GLU A 217 0.81 -2.50 0.88
C GLU A 217 0.89 -1.29 -0.04
N VAL A 218 0.33 -1.37 -1.26
CA VAL A 218 0.20 -0.21 -2.14
C VAL A 218 -0.81 0.79 -1.58
N GLY A 219 -1.87 0.34 -0.91
CA GLY A 219 -2.78 1.20 -0.15
C GLY A 219 -2.05 2.04 0.89
N HIS A 220 -1.17 1.43 1.69
CA HIS A 220 -0.29 2.16 2.62
C HIS A 220 0.67 3.12 1.94
N TRP A 221 1.28 2.72 0.82
CA TRP A 221 2.13 3.61 0.03
C TRP A 221 1.37 4.83 -0.54
N LEU A 222 0.08 4.68 -0.79
CA LEU A 222 -0.85 5.76 -1.16
C LEU A 222 -1.42 6.52 0.05
N GLY A 223 -1.05 6.13 1.27
CA GLY A 223 -1.40 6.82 2.52
C GLY A 223 -2.63 6.29 3.26
N LEU A 224 -3.22 5.17 2.83
CA LEU A 224 -4.36 4.59 3.55
C LEU A 224 -3.90 3.92 4.85
N LEU A 225 -4.65 4.17 5.92
CA LEU A 225 -4.49 3.48 7.20
C LEU A 225 -5.32 2.19 7.21
N HIS A 226 -5.10 1.35 8.22
CA HIS A 226 -5.99 0.21 8.46
C HIS A 226 -7.38 0.70 8.87
N THR A 227 -8.42 -0.03 8.48
CA THR A 227 -9.83 0.34 8.76
C THR A 227 -10.18 0.36 10.25
N TYR A 228 -9.36 -0.29 11.08
CA TYR A 228 -9.51 -0.34 12.53
C TYR A 228 -8.55 0.59 13.27
N GLU A 229 -7.79 1.43 12.54
CA GLU A 229 -6.92 2.43 13.16
C GLU A 229 -7.78 3.39 13.99
N GLY A 230 -7.30 3.77 15.18
CA GLY A 230 -8.08 4.58 16.13
C GLY A 230 -9.20 3.83 16.86
N GLY A 231 -9.57 2.61 16.45
CA GLY A 231 -10.59 1.79 17.10
C GLY A 231 -12.01 2.33 16.90
N CYS A 232 -12.86 2.21 17.93
CA CYS A 232 -14.23 2.76 17.90
C CYS A 232 -14.25 4.29 18.11
N ASP A 233 -13.58 5.03 17.21
CA ASP A 233 -13.58 6.48 17.12
C ASP A 233 -14.10 6.91 15.73
N GLU A 234 -15.36 7.34 15.67
CA GLU A 234 -16.01 7.80 14.43
C GLU A 234 -15.32 9.01 13.78
N LYS A 235 -14.54 9.79 14.54
CA LYS A 235 -13.90 11.03 14.04
C LYS A 235 -12.41 10.90 13.83
N GLY A 236 -11.76 10.02 14.59
CA GLY A 236 -10.31 9.85 14.64
C GLY A 236 -9.80 8.51 14.15
N GLY A 237 -10.65 7.69 13.51
CA GLY A 237 -10.36 6.34 13.04
C GLY A 237 -9.29 6.25 11.94
N ASP A 238 -9.63 5.67 10.80
CA ASP A 238 -8.72 5.63 9.63
C ASP A 238 -8.69 6.95 8.83
N TYR A 239 -9.47 7.94 9.27
CA TYR A 239 -9.67 9.26 8.67
C TYR A 239 -10.34 9.22 7.28
N VAL A 240 -11.09 8.16 6.99
CA VAL A 240 -11.89 8.01 5.78
C VAL A 240 -13.37 8.00 6.15
N ASP A 241 -14.10 9.06 5.78
CA ASP A 241 -15.49 9.29 6.19
C ASP A 241 -16.46 8.13 5.87
N ASP A 242 -16.19 7.35 4.82
CA ASP A 242 -17.03 6.22 4.40
C ASP A 242 -16.54 4.85 4.90
N THR A 243 -15.54 4.82 5.79
CA THR A 243 -15.15 3.63 6.56
C THR A 243 -15.81 3.67 7.94
N PRO A 244 -16.82 2.82 8.22
CA PRO A 244 -17.28 2.57 9.58
C PRO A 244 -16.15 2.19 10.53
N ALA A 245 -16.18 2.74 11.74
CA ALA A 245 -15.20 2.46 12.78
C ALA A 245 -15.17 0.96 13.13
N ALA A 246 -13.98 0.38 13.20
CA ALA A 246 -13.76 -1.00 13.60
C ALA A 246 -12.75 -1.06 14.77
N GLU A 247 -12.97 -1.96 15.72
CA GLU A 247 -12.12 -2.04 16.92
C GLU A 247 -10.78 -2.74 16.63
N LYS A 248 -10.79 -3.73 15.73
CA LYS A 248 -9.66 -4.64 15.53
C LYS A 248 -9.71 -5.34 14.18
N PRO A 249 -8.56 -5.78 13.65
CA PRO A 249 -8.50 -6.54 12.40
C PRO A 249 -9.35 -7.80 12.43
N ARG A 250 -9.76 -8.24 11.26
CA ARG A 250 -10.30 -9.58 11.04
C ARG A 250 -9.22 -10.47 10.44
N TYR A 251 -9.08 -11.71 10.93
CA TYR A 251 -8.11 -12.68 10.38
C TYR A 251 -8.79 -13.98 9.93
N THR A 252 -10.05 -13.89 9.52
CA THR A 252 -10.83 -15.07 9.12
C THR A 252 -11.10 -15.02 7.63
N GLN A 253 -11.79 -16.03 7.11
CA GLN A 253 -12.34 -16.02 5.75
C GLN A 253 -13.85 -16.09 5.76
N GLU A 254 -14.41 -16.05 6.97
CA GLU A 254 -15.84 -16.02 7.13
C GLU A 254 -16.29 -14.64 6.64
N CYS A 255 -17.19 -14.60 5.67
CA CYS A 255 -17.72 -13.35 5.15
C CYS A 255 -19.02 -12.94 5.89
N ASN A 256 -19.25 -13.46 7.10
CA ASN A 256 -20.40 -13.06 7.89
C ASN A 256 -20.23 -11.63 8.39
N ALA A 257 -21.33 -10.88 8.37
CA ALA A 257 -21.36 -9.53 8.89
C ALA A 257 -20.85 -9.48 10.33
N ARG A 258 -20.07 -8.44 10.63
CA ARG A 258 -19.41 -8.22 11.91
C ARG A 258 -19.55 -6.75 12.26
N ASP A 259 -19.77 -6.48 13.53
CA ASP A 259 -19.84 -5.13 14.08
C ASP A 259 -19.11 -5.15 15.41
N THR A 260 -17.93 -4.52 15.45
CA THR A 260 -17.15 -4.38 16.67
C THR A 260 -17.34 -3.06 17.39
N CYS A 261 -18.05 -2.13 16.77
CA CYS A 261 -18.36 -0.83 17.34
C CYS A 261 -19.88 -0.60 17.32
N PRO A 262 -20.68 -1.42 18.05
CA PRO A 262 -22.14 -1.44 17.91
C PRO A 262 -22.86 -0.17 18.39
N ASP A 263 -22.15 0.70 19.12
CA ASP A 263 -22.64 2.01 19.55
C ASP A 263 -22.39 3.11 18.49
N LEU A 264 -21.71 2.79 17.39
CA LEU A 264 -21.40 3.66 16.25
C LEU A 264 -22.13 3.17 14.99
N PRO A 265 -22.36 4.04 13.99
CA PRO A 265 -23.04 3.64 12.77
C PRO A 265 -22.15 2.77 11.87
N GLY A 266 -22.76 1.73 11.27
CA GLY A 266 -22.15 0.91 10.24
C GLY A 266 -21.75 -0.50 10.71
N MET A 267 -21.17 -1.28 9.81
CA MET A 267 -20.61 -2.61 10.09
C MET A 267 -19.13 -2.58 9.72
N ASP A 268 -18.31 -3.42 10.35
CA ASP A 268 -16.90 -3.59 9.98
C ASP A 268 -16.80 -3.88 8.46
N LEU A 269 -15.96 -3.13 7.72
CA LEU A 269 -15.75 -3.35 6.28
C LEU A 269 -14.81 -4.53 6.03
N ILE A 270 -15.29 -5.74 6.31
CA ILE A 270 -14.52 -6.99 6.26
C ILE A 270 -13.98 -7.38 4.87
N THR A 271 -14.44 -6.71 3.80
CA THR A 271 -13.94 -6.92 2.43
C THR A 271 -13.02 -5.80 1.96
N ASN A 272 -12.74 -4.80 2.80
CA ASN A 272 -11.83 -3.72 2.47
C ASN A 272 -10.39 -4.27 2.49
N TYR A 273 -9.61 -3.94 1.45
CA TYR A 273 -8.21 -4.36 1.36
C TYR A 273 -7.35 -3.85 2.53
N MET A 274 -7.76 -2.81 3.24
CA MET A 274 -7.07 -2.25 4.41
C MET A 274 -7.49 -2.89 5.75
N ASP A 275 -8.39 -3.89 5.73
CA ASP A 275 -8.53 -4.86 6.84
C ASP A 275 -7.55 -6.02 6.60
N HIS A 276 -7.44 -6.92 7.57
CA HIS A 276 -6.55 -8.09 7.57
C HIS A 276 -7.26 -9.37 7.12
N ASN A 277 -8.48 -9.20 6.62
CA ASN A 277 -9.33 -10.31 6.27
C ASN A 277 -8.71 -11.07 5.10
N LYS A 278 -8.86 -12.39 5.13
CA LYS A 278 -8.28 -13.32 4.16
C LYS A 278 -9.30 -13.80 3.15
#